data_AF-A0A6G3ZA33-F1
#
_entry.id   AF-A0A6G3ZA33-F1
#
_cell.length_a   1.000
_cell.length_b   1.000
_cell.length_c   1.000
_cell.angle_alpha   90.00
_cell.angle_beta   90.00
_cell.angle_gamma   90.00
#
_symmetry.space_group_name_H-M   'P 1'
#
loop_
_entity.id
_entity.type
_entity.pdbx_description
1 polymer ?
#
loop_
_entity_poly.entity_id
_entity_poly.type
_entity_poly.pdbx_seq_one_letter_code
_entity_poly.pdbx_strand_id
1 'polypeptide(L)'
;MSRLMLAERWCLWGHVLSMFFGLAGLLWVMPHPEMLNYLPAGSTLFRWSLAGGGVAYILLGVAAVGIYGFRKLGVKALLTFFVPAIAISLTSELLGTSTGFPFGEYSYLSGLGYKIAGLVPFTIPLSWFYLGISSYLLARDPSKPPRAKR
;
A
#
# COMPACT_ATOMS: atom_id res chain seq x y z
N MET A 1 23.37 -13.78 -3.41
CA MET A 1 22.11 -13.17 -2.92
C MET A 1 21.04 -14.26 -2.85
N SER A 2 20.35 -14.47 -1.71
CA SER A 2 19.29 -15.48 -1.65
C SER A 2 18.09 -15.04 -2.51
N ARG A 3 17.33 -15.99 -3.07
CA ARG A 3 16.18 -15.69 -3.93
C ARG A 3 15.16 -14.76 -3.25
N LEU A 4 14.99 -14.88 -1.94
CA LEU A 4 14.13 -14.01 -1.12
C LEU A 4 14.64 -12.56 -1.05
N MET A 5 15.95 -12.35 -0.92
CA MET A 5 16.54 -11.00 -0.94
C MET A 5 16.33 -10.30 -2.28
N LEU A 6 16.45 -11.07 -3.37
CA LEU A 6 16.23 -10.54 -4.71
C LEU A 6 14.75 -10.18 -4.92
N ALA A 7 13.83 -11.06 -4.53
CA ALA A 7 12.39 -10.81 -4.61
C ALA A 7 11.98 -9.57 -3.80
N GLU A 8 12.43 -9.45 -2.55
CA GLU A 8 12.21 -8.27 -1.71
C GLU A 8 12.64 -6.97 -2.41
N ARG A 9 13.85 -6.96 -2.97
CA ARG A 9 14.39 -5.79 -3.67
C ARG A 9 13.59 -5.43 -4.91
N TRP A 10 13.16 -6.41 -5.69
CA TRP A 10 12.31 -6.16 -6.86
C TRP A 10 10.94 -5.62 -6.47
N CYS A 11 10.32 -6.18 -5.43
CA CYS A 11 9.06 -5.65 -4.90
C CYS A 11 9.24 -4.22 -4.41
N LEU A 12 10.31 -3.92 -3.69
CA LEU A 12 10.60 -2.57 -3.19
C LEU A 12 10.83 -1.57 -4.34
N TRP A 13 11.67 -1.92 -5.32
CA TRP A 13 11.90 -1.06 -6.48
C TRP A 13 10.64 -0.84 -7.29
N GLY A 14 9.85 -1.89 -7.52
CA GLY A 14 8.56 -1.79 -8.19
C GLY A 14 7.58 -0.88 -7.43
N HIS A 15 7.55 -0.99 -6.10
CA HIS A 15 6.74 -0.13 -5.24
C HIS A 15 7.17 1.35 -5.35
N VAL A 16 8.47 1.64 -5.23
CA VAL A 16 9.01 3.00 -5.34
C VAL A 16 8.74 3.60 -6.73
N LEU A 17 8.96 2.81 -7.78
CA LEU A 17 8.69 3.24 -9.15
C LEU A 17 7.19 3.52 -9.37
N SER A 18 6.32 2.65 -8.86
CA SER A 18 4.87 2.84 -8.95
C SER A 18 4.41 4.07 -8.16
N MET A 19 4.98 4.32 -6.98
CA MET A 19 4.71 5.51 -6.18
C MET A 19 5.13 6.78 -6.93
N PHE A 20 6.34 6.81 -7.47
CA PHE A 20 6.84 7.96 -8.23
C PHE A 20 6.00 8.22 -9.49
N PHE A 21 5.66 7.15 -10.21
CA PHE A 21 4.79 7.24 -11.39
C PHE A 21 3.39 7.76 -11.05
N GLY A 22 2.76 7.26 -9.98
CA GLY A 22 1.47 7.76 -9.50
C GLY A 22 1.54 9.22 -9.05
N LEU A 23 2.61 9.61 -8.35
CA LEU A 23 2.83 10.98 -7.90
C LEU A 23 3.05 11.94 -9.08
N ALA A 24 3.84 11.55 -10.08
CA ALA A 24 4.01 12.31 -11.31
C ALA A 24 2.68 12.44 -12.08
N GLY A 25 1.88 11.37 -12.11
CA GLY A 25 0.52 11.39 -12.65
C GLY A 25 -0.37 12.45 -11.98
N LEU A 26 -0.38 12.48 -10.65
CA LEU A 26 -1.20 13.39 -9.83
C LEU A 26 -0.71 14.84 -9.89
N LEU A 27 0.60 15.07 -9.76
CA LEU A 27 1.17 16.41 -9.61
C LEU A 27 1.51 17.11 -10.92
N TRP A 28 1.76 16.35 -11.98
CA TRP A 28 2.17 16.91 -13.29
C TRP A 28 1.13 16.62 -14.36
N VAL A 29 0.81 15.34 -14.60
CA VAL A 29 -0.01 14.95 -15.77
C VAL A 29 -1.46 15.38 -15.62
N MET A 30 -2.04 15.27 -14.43
CA MET A 30 -3.43 15.70 -14.20
C MET A 30 -3.63 17.22 -14.36
N PRO A 31 -2.73 18.09 -13.85
CA PRO A 31 -2.77 19.52 -14.15
C PRO A 31 -2.48 19.88 -15.62
N HIS A 32 -1.69 19.06 -16.31
CA HIS A 32 -1.22 19.30 -17.68
C HIS A 32 -1.54 18.11 -18.61
N PRO A 33 -2.83 17.83 -18.90
CA PRO A 33 -3.21 16.66 -19.70
C PRO A 33 -2.68 16.68 -21.14
N GLU A 34 -2.35 17.86 -21.67
CA GLU A 34 -1.67 18.04 -22.95
C GLU A 34 -0.36 17.27 -23.05
N MET A 35 0.29 16.99 -21.91
CA MET A 35 1.52 16.18 -21.81
C MET A 35 1.35 14.80 -22.43
N LEU A 36 0.14 14.23 -22.38
CA LEU A 36 -0.16 12.91 -22.92
C LEU A 36 -0.02 12.84 -24.45
N ASN A 37 -0.16 13.98 -25.14
CA ASN A 37 -0.06 14.06 -26.60
C ASN A 37 1.38 13.97 -27.11
N TYR A 38 2.37 14.27 -26.24
CA TYR A 38 3.79 14.19 -26.60
C TYR A 38 4.36 12.78 -26.44
N LEU A 39 3.64 11.85 -25.79
CA LEU A 39 4.03 10.45 -25.67
C LEU A 39 3.17 9.57 -26.59
N PRO A 40 3.77 8.73 -27.45
CA PRO A 40 3.03 7.83 -28.34
C PRO A 40 2.02 6.90 -27.63
N ALA A 41 2.23 6.61 -26.35
CA ALA A 41 1.36 5.77 -25.51
C ALA A 41 0.78 6.51 -24.29
N GLY A 42 0.83 7.85 -24.25
CA GLY A 42 0.48 8.65 -23.06
C GLY A 42 -0.90 8.33 -22.49
N SER A 43 -1.95 8.40 -23.32
CA SER A 43 -3.33 8.12 -22.89
C SER A 43 -3.54 6.68 -22.40
N THR A 44 -2.87 5.71 -23.03
CA THR A 44 -2.94 4.30 -22.63
C THR A 44 -2.24 4.08 -21.29
N LEU A 45 -1.04 4.63 -21.11
CA LEU A 45 -0.29 4.57 -19.86
C LEU A 45 -1.04 5.24 -18.72
N PHE A 46 -1.65 6.40 -18.97
CA PHE A 46 -2.46 7.11 -17.99
C PHE A 46 -3.69 6.29 -17.56
N ARG A 47 -4.40 5.68 -18.52
CA ARG A 47 -5.54 4.80 -18.23
C ARG A 47 -5.13 3.56 -17.42
N TRP A 48 -4.01 2.92 -17.75
CA TRP A 48 -3.49 1.80 -16.98
C TRP A 48 -3.06 2.22 -15.57
N SER A 49 -2.46 3.40 -15.45
CA SER A 49 -2.13 4.01 -14.16
C SER A 49 -3.36 4.15 -13.28
N LEU A 50 -4.43 4.75 -13.80
CA LEU A 50 -5.68 4.94 -13.07
C LEU A 50 -6.38 3.62 -12.73
N ALA A 51 -6.32 2.63 -13.62
CA ALA A 51 -7.01 1.36 -13.45
C ALA A 51 -6.33 0.41 -12.45
N GLY A 52 -4.99 0.43 -12.37
CA GLY A 52 -4.24 -0.57 -11.61
C GLY A 52 -3.00 -0.08 -10.88
N GLY A 53 -2.59 1.18 -11.09
CA GLY A 53 -1.38 1.75 -10.47
C GLY A 53 -1.45 1.73 -8.95
N GLY A 54 -2.60 2.11 -8.37
CA GLY A 54 -2.82 2.05 -6.92
C GLY A 54 -2.74 0.62 -6.35
N VAL A 55 -3.33 -0.34 -7.05
CA VAL A 55 -3.28 -1.77 -6.66
C VAL A 55 -1.84 -2.29 -6.72
N ALA A 56 -1.14 -2.05 -7.82
CA ALA A 56 0.25 -2.48 -7.99
C ALA A 56 1.15 -1.88 -6.92
N TYR A 57 1.04 -0.58 -6.67
CA TYR A 57 1.75 0.13 -5.61
C TYR A 57 1.56 -0.54 -4.23
N ILE A 58 0.31 -0.81 -3.83
CA ILE A 58 0.01 -1.42 -2.52
C ILE A 58 0.56 -2.84 -2.44
N LEU A 59 0.29 -3.69 -3.43
CA LEU A 59 0.68 -5.10 -3.40
C LEU A 59 2.21 -5.27 -3.41
N LEU A 60 2.92 -4.46 -4.19
CA LEU A 60 4.38 -4.46 -4.20
C LEU A 60 4.94 -4.01 -2.85
N GLY A 61 4.34 -3.00 -2.21
CA GLY A 61 4.70 -2.55 -0.86
C GLY A 61 4.50 -3.64 0.20
N VAL A 62 3.31 -4.25 0.22
CA VAL A 62 2.96 -5.37 1.10
C VAL A 62 3.92 -6.54 0.92
N ALA A 63 4.22 -6.92 -0.32
CA ALA A 63 5.15 -8.00 -0.61
C ALA A 63 6.57 -7.67 -0.13
N ALA A 64 7.07 -6.45 -0.40
CA ALA A 64 8.40 -6.02 0.03
C ALA A 64 8.54 -6.09 1.56
N VAL A 65 7.62 -5.46 2.30
CA VAL A 65 7.69 -5.43 3.77
C VAL A 65 7.33 -6.77 4.40
N GLY A 66 6.48 -7.57 3.75
CA GLY A 66 6.14 -8.93 4.17
C GLY A 66 7.34 -9.87 4.07
N ILE A 67 8.08 -9.84 2.95
CA ILE A 67 9.31 -10.64 2.78
C ILE A 67 10.38 -10.16 3.77
N TYR A 68 10.57 -8.85 3.92
CA TYR A 68 11.52 -8.29 4.88
C TYR A 68 11.16 -8.70 6.32
N GLY A 69 9.89 -8.53 6.71
CA GLY A 69 9.37 -8.90 8.02
C GLY A 69 9.50 -10.39 8.30
N PHE A 70 9.20 -11.25 7.32
CA PHE A 70 9.40 -12.69 7.43
C PHE A 70 10.87 -13.04 7.74
N ARG A 71 11.81 -12.40 7.05
CA ARG A 71 13.25 -12.66 7.22
C ARG A 71 13.83 -12.11 8.52
N LYS A 72 13.29 -10.99 9.04
CA LYS A 72 13.86 -10.27 10.19
C LYS A 72 13.14 -10.51 11.51
N LEU A 73 11.83 -10.73 11.46
CA LEU A 73 10.97 -10.93 12.63
C LEU A 73 10.54 -12.39 12.78
N GLY A 74 10.57 -13.17 11.69
CA GLY A 74 10.03 -14.52 11.64
C GLY A 74 8.51 -14.55 11.44
N VAL A 75 8.00 -15.71 11.05
CA VAL A 75 6.58 -15.89 10.66
C VAL A 75 5.61 -15.60 11.80
N LYS A 76 5.93 -16.00 13.03
CA LYS A 76 5.04 -15.82 14.19
C LYS A 76 4.79 -14.35 14.48
N ALA A 77 5.85 -13.54 14.52
CA ALA A 77 5.77 -12.09 14.73
C ALA A 77 5.08 -11.38 13.57
N LEU A 78 5.37 -11.80 12.34
CA LEU A 78 4.71 -11.26 11.15
C LEU A 78 3.19 -11.51 11.17
N LEU A 79 2.76 -12.74 11.49
CA LEU A 79 1.35 -13.10 11.54
C LEU A 79 0.60 -12.46 12.72
N THR A 80 1.26 -12.32 13.88
CA THR A 80 0.69 -11.59 15.02
C THR A 80 0.51 -10.10 14.75
N PHE A 81 1.24 -9.53 13.78
CA PHE A 81 0.97 -8.18 13.29
C PHE A 81 -0.07 -8.17 12.17
N PHE A 82 0.06 -9.08 11.20
CA PHE A 82 -0.79 -9.15 10.01
C PHE A 82 -2.26 -9.40 10.36
N VAL A 83 -2.55 -10.43 11.17
CA VAL A 83 -3.93 -10.84 11.43
C VAL A 83 -4.74 -9.72 12.11
N PRO A 84 -4.27 -9.09 13.21
CA PRO A 84 -4.99 -7.97 13.80
C PRO A 84 -5.07 -6.76 12.88
N ALA A 85 -4.01 -6.43 12.14
CA ALA A 85 -4.02 -5.30 11.23
C ALA A 85 -5.10 -5.44 10.15
N ILE A 86 -5.23 -6.62 9.53
CA ILE A 86 -6.27 -6.91 8.54
C ILE A 86 -7.66 -6.91 9.20
N ALA A 87 -7.83 -7.63 10.32
CA ALA A 87 -9.14 -7.77 10.95
C ALA A 87 -9.70 -6.43 11.44
N ILE A 88 -8.90 -5.66 12.19
CA ILE A 88 -9.32 -4.37 12.74
C ILE A 88 -9.64 -3.39 11.61
N SER A 89 -8.72 -3.24 10.64
CA SER A 89 -8.96 -2.30 9.54
C SER A 89 -10.16 -2.70 8.70
N LEU A 90 -10.29 -3.96 8.28
CA LEU A 90 -11.42 -4.39 7.45
C LEU A 90 -12.76 -4.21 8.19
N THR A 91 -12.84 -4.57 9.47
CA THR A 91 -14.07 -4.40 10.24
C THR A 91 -14.40 -2.92 10.42
N SER A 92 -13.42 -2.05 10.71
CA SER A 92 -13.65 -0.60 10.82
C SER A 92 -14.07 0.04 9.49
N GLU A 93 -13.49 -0.38 8.38
CA GLU A 93 -13.82 0.11 7.03
C GLU A 93 -15.21 -0.35 6.59
N LEU A 94 -15.56 -1.62 6.85
CA LEU A 94 -16.91 -2.13 6.56
C LEU A 94 -17.96 -1.44 7.43
N LEU A 95 -17.68 -1.24 8.71
CA LEU A 95 -18.56 -0.49 9.61
C LEU A 95 -18.74 0.95 9.12
N GLY A 96 -17.64 1.62 8.74
CA GLY A 96 -17.66 2.99 8.24
C GLY A 96 -18.46 3.13 6.95
N THR A 97 -18.19 2.29 5.96
CA THR A 97 -18.87 2.35 4.65
C THR A 97 -20.33 1.90 4.67
N SER A 98 -20.76 1.17 5.70
CA SER A 98 -22.15 0.71 5.83
C SER A 98 -23.00 1.56 6.79
N THR A 99 -22.41 2.12 7.83
CA THR A 99 -23.15 2.83 8.91
C THR A 99 -22.76 4.28 9.09
N GLY A 100 -21.66 4.73 8.49
CA GLY A 100 -21.09 6.06 8.72
C GLY A 100 -20.26 6.18 10.00
N PHE A 101 -20.19 5.16 10.86
CA PHE A 101 -19.30 5.14 12.02
C PHE A 101 -18.10 4.22 11.77
N PRO A 102 -16.84 4.60 12.08
CA PRO A 102 -16.41 5.76 12.86
C PRO A 102 -16.01 7.00 12.04
N PHE A 103 -16.08 6.97 10.72
CA PHE A 103 -15.42 7.97 9.85
C PHE A 103 -16.36 9.00 9.17
N GLY A 104 -17.67 8.90 9.37
CA GLY A 104 -18.69 9.61 8.59
C GLY A 104 -19.13 8.80 7.36
N GLU A 105 -20.07 9.35 6.59
CA GLU A 105 -20.50 8.73 5.32
C GLU A 105 -19.48 8.93 4.21
N TYR A 106 -19.03 7.83 3.60
CA TYR A 106 -18.16 7.84 2.43
C TYR A 106 -18.32 6.55 1.64
N SER A 107 -17.87 6.55 0.39
CA SER A 107 -17.85 5.35 -0.46
C SER A 107 -16.55 5.26 -1.24
N TYR A 108 -16.05 4.03 -1.39
CA TYR A 108 -14.87 3.78 -2.22
C TYR A 108 -15.22 3.79 -3.71
N LEU A 109 -14.31 4.31 -4.53
CA LEU A 109 -14.33 4.12 -5.98
C LEU A 109 -13.79 2.73 -6.36
N SER A 110 -13.84 2.38 -7.65
CA SER A 110 -13.43 1.06 -8.16
C SER A 110 -11.95 0.96 -8.57
N GLY A 111 -11.14 1.98 -8.31
CA GLY A 111 -9.73 2.04 -8.76
C GLY A 111 -8.73 1.23 -7.91
N LEU A 112 -9.19 0.57 -6.84
CA LEU A 112 -8.34 -0.12 -5.87
C LEU A 112 -8.57 -1.64 -5.83
N GLY A 113 -9.10 -2.18 -6.93
CA GLY A 113 -9.39 -3.61 -7.09
C GLY A 113 -10.80 -3.99 -6.65
N TYR A 114 -11.05 -5.29 -6.50
CA TYR A 114 -12.38 -5.79 -6.12
C TYR A 114 -12.74 -5.38 -4.69
N LYS A 115 -14.04 -5.21 -4.44
CA LYS A 115 -14.56 -4.81 -3.14
C LYS A 115 -15.07 -6.01 -2.34
N ILE A 116 -14.65 -6.10 -1.09
CA ILE A 116 -15.20 -7.01 -0.09
C ILE A 116 -16.60 -6.52 0.28
N ALA A 117 -17.58 -7.42 0.20
CA ALA A 117 -19.01 -7.11 0.37
C ALA A 117 -19.54 -5.98 -0.54
N GLY A 118 -18.85 -5.69 -1.66
CA GLY A 118 -19.21 -4.57 -2.54
C GLY A 118 -18.87 -3.17 -2.00
N LEU A 119 -18.29 -3.07 -0.80
CA LEU A 119 -18.07 -1.80 -0.09
C LEU A 119 -16.60 -1.38 -0.06
N VAL A 120 -15.72 -2.26 0.43
CA VAL A 120 -14.33 -1.90 0.78
C VAL A 120 -13.35 -2.63 -0.14
N PRO A 121 -12.47 -1.93 -0.89
CA PRO A 121 -11.45 -2.57 -1.71
C PRO A 121 -10.52 -3.45 -0.86
N PHE A 122 -10.19 -4.65 -1.33
CA PHE A 122 -9.35 -5.60 -0.57
C PHE A 122 -7.93 -5.06 -0.27
N THR A 123 -7.47 -4.10 -1.05
CA THR A 123 -6.18 -3.44 -0.90
C THR A 123 -6.13 -2.49 0.31
N ILE A 124 -7.27 -2.01 0.80
CA ILE A 124 -7.34 -1.10 1.95
C ILE A 124 -6.79 -1.75 3.23
N PRO A 125 -7.32 -2.89 3.71
CA PRO A 125 -6.76 -3.52 4.91
C PRO A 125 -5.29 -3.94 4.72
N LEU A 126 -4.90 -4.34 3.51
CA LEU A 126 -3.50 -4.63 3.18
C LEU A 126 -2.60 -3.40 3.32
N SER A 127 -3.08 -2.22 2.94
CA SER A 127 -2.35 -0.97 3.09
C SER A 127 -2.11 -0.61 4.57
N TRP A 128 -3.10 -0.86 5.44
CA TRP A 128 -2.97 -0.68 6.89
C TRP A 128 -1.90 -1.62 7.49
N PHE A 129 -1.87 -2.87 7.05
CA PHE A 129 -0.78 -3.79 7.40
C PHE A 129 0.57 -3.26 6.94
N TYR A 130 0.70 -2.91 5.66
CA TYR A 130 1.93 -2.40 5.05
C TYR A 130 2.48 -1.17 5.78
N LEU A 131 1.63 -0.16 6.03
CA LEU A 131 2.03 1.06 6.74
C LEU A 131 2.35 0.78 8.21
N GLY A 132 1.54 -0.04 8.87
CA GLY A 132 1.71 -0.38 10.27
C GLY A 132 3.04 -1.09 10.53
N ILE A 133 3.35 -2.13 9.75
CA ILE A 133 4.58 -2.90 9.96
C ILE A 133 5.81 -2.08 9.59
N SER A 134 5.72 -1.24 8.54
CA SER A 134 6.80 -0.30 8.19
C SER A 134 7.09 0.66 9.33
N SER A 135 6.04 1.23 9.93
CA SER A 135 6.16 2.14 11.08
C SER A 135 6.77 1.43 12.30
N TYR A 136 6.35 0.20 12.59
CA TYR A 136 6.91 -0.62 13.66
C TYR A 136 8.40 -0.89 13.43
N LEU A 137 8.79 -1.30 12.21
CA LEU A 137 10.18 -1.58 11.85
C LEU A 137 11.06 -0.34 11.98
N LEU A 138 10.57 0.83 11.52
CA LEU A 138 11.26 2.10 11.67
C LEU A 138 11.40 2.52 13.14
N ALA A 139 10.40 2.24 13.98
CA ALA A 139 10.46 2.53 15.41
C ALA A 139 11.42 1.60 16.17
N ARG A 140 11.55 0.36 15.72
CA ARG A 140 12.42 -0.67 16.32
C ARG A 140 13.90 -0.52 15.93
N ASP A 141 14.22 0.32 14.95
CA ASP A 141 15.58 0.46 14.41
C ASP A 141 16.64 0.62 15.53
N PRO A 142 17.54 -0.37 15.72
CA PRO A 142 18.53 -0.36 16.80
C PRO A 142 19.54 0.77 16.71
N SER A 143 19.68 1.41 15.55
CA SER A 143 20.53 2.59 15.38
C SER A 143 19.96 3.84 16.06
N LYS A 144 18.69 3.81 16.47
CA LYS A 144 18.06 4.92 17.20
C LYS A 144 18.40 4.83 18.69
N PRO A 145 18.78 5.95 19.32
CA PRO A 145 19.10 5.96 20.75
C PRO A 145 17.88 5.46 21.55
N PRO A 146 18.09 4.71 22.66
CA PRO A 146 16.99 4.26 23.50
C PRO A 146 16.15 5.46 23.93
N ARG A 147 14.83 5.37 23.77
CA ARG A 147 13.92 6.39 24.32
C ARG A 147 14.18 6.46 25.82
N ALA A 148 14.58 7.64 26.30
CA ALA A 148 14.71 7.88 27.73
C ALA A 148 13.40 7.46 28.41
N LYS A 149 13.48 6.56 29.39
CA LYS A 149 12.33 6.18 30.20
C LYS A 149 11.85 7.48 30.89
N ARG A 150 10.65 7.92 30.55
CA ARG A 150 9.93 8.93 31.34
C ARG A 150 9.46 8.29 32.64
#